data_AF-A0A919FUU1-F1
#
_entry.id   AF-A0A919FUU1-F1
#
_cell.length_a   1.000
_cell.length_b   1.000
_cell.length_c   1.000
_cell.angle_alpha   90.00
_cell.angle_beta   90.00
_cell.angle_gamma   90.00
#
_symmetry.space_group_name_H-M   'P 1'
#
loop_
_entity.id
_entity.type
_entity.pdbx_description
1 polymer ?
#
loop_
_entity_poly.entity_id
_entity_poly.type
_entity_poly.pdbx_seq_one_letter_code
_entity_poly.pdbx_strand_id
1 'polypeptide(L)'
;MAIQPYIANVPLMPSPVSPDAGVPEHQPDPHRQSHRPQSGQFQSGQFQSGQFQASRPRSGQLPTRSGANPLPPVPPREPARDDGRGRGRDGGRTTKRDWIWSVVAFLVAAGVITAVALHFFGPDGAEDAGATWAVNACAGPEPTGGDATNETEAYRPLPCDDPDATVTILDIQDAVRVEQVHCPAGADIVFQKDGQAGGNTQAVCARNLSDDHPGDPGNGGGQLVTGDCVDEDGTEVACSSNGARKVTGLIVGSSECPDGTKDKLELGFDAARSYETICLGG
;
A
#
# COMPACT_ATOMS: atom_id res chain seq x y z
N MET A 1 -19.56 25.12 -67.22
CA MET A 1 -18.57 25.89 -66.43
C MET A 1 -17.85 24.90 -65.54
N ALA A 2 -16.59 24.57 -65.88
CA ALA A 2 -15.77 23.63 -65.14
C ALA A 2 -14.76 24.42 -64.30
N ILE A 3 -14.72 24.14 -62.99
CA ILE A 3 -13.83 24.79 -62.03
C ILE A 3 -12.59 23.89 -61.87
N GLN A 4 -11.41 24.41 -62.23
CA GLN A 4 -10.13 23.74 -61.99
C GLN A 4 -9.68 23.99 -60.54
N PRO A 5 -9.11 23.00 -59.83
CA PRO A 5 -8.47 23.22 -58.55
C PRO A 5 -7.03 23.73 -58.71
N TYR A 6 -6.71 24.78 -57.94
CA TYR A 6 -5.37 25.36 -57.81
C TYR A 6 -4.55 24.49 -56.83
N ILE A 7 -3.47 23.86 -57.30
CA ILE A 7 -2.49 23.18 -56.46
C ILE A 7 -1.37 24.18 -56.15
N ALA A 8 -1.24 24.57 -54.89
CA ALA A 8 -0.13 25.40 -54.42
C ALA A 8 1.09 24.51 -54.11
N ASN A 9 2.18 24.73 -54.83
CA ASN A 9 3.49 24.15 -54.54
C ASN A 9 4.10 24.82 -53.31
N VAL A 10 4.35 24.05 -52.25
CA VAL A 10 5.13 24.48 -51.08
C VAL A 10 6.60 24.09 -51.32
N PRO A 11 7.57 25.02 -51.23
CA PRO A 11 8.97 24.69 -51.35
C PRO A 11 9.49 23.96 -50.10
N LEU A 12 10.12 22.80 -50.31
CA LEU A 12 10.90 22.06 -49.33
C LEU A 12 12.10 22.90 -48.85
N MET A 13 12.14 23.21 -47.56
CA MET A 13 13.32 23.79 -46.92
C MET A 13 14.29 22.67 -46.48
N PRO A 14 15.61 22.84 -46.64
CA PRO A 14 16.60 21.87 -46.18
C PRO A 14 16.81 21.94 -44.67
N SER A 15 16.89 20.76 -44.03
CA SER A 15 17.18 20.57 -42.62
C SER A 15 18.52 21.20 -42.19
N PRO A 16 18.60 21.82 -41.00
CA PRO A 16 19.88 22.24 -40.45
C PRO A 16 20.68 21.03 -39.94
N VAL A 17 21.95 20.98 -40.35
CA VAL A 17 22.98 20.07 -39.88
C VAL A 17 23.38 20.47 -38.46
N SER A 18 23.25 19.57 -37.49
CA SER A 18 23.72 19.76 -36.12
C SER A 18 25.23 19.46 -36.02
N PRO A 19 26.05 20.33 -35.42
CA PRO A 19 27.46 20.06 -35.20
C PRO A 19 27.70 19.16 -33.97
N ASP A 20 28.60 18.20 -34.17
CA ASP A 20 29.28 17.37 -33.17
C ASP A 20 29.64 18.16 -31.90
N ALA A 21 29.02 17.78 -30.78
CA ALA A 21 29.53 18.06 -29.45
C ALA A 21 30.19 16.78 -28.92
N GLY A 22 31.52 16.75 -28.95
CA GLY A 22 32.33 15.68 -28.41
C GLY A 22 32.02 15.47 -26.93
N VAL A 23 31.53 14.27 -26.61
CA VAL A 23 31.45 13.75 -25.25
C VAL A 23 32.75 12.96 -25.01
N PRO A 24 33.51 13.23 -23.93
CA PRO A 24 34.67 12.42 -23.59
C PRO A 24 34.23 11.01 -23.18
N GLU A 25 34.74 10.01 -23.91
CA GLU A 25 34.62 8.59 -23.60
C GLU A 25 35.10 8.31 -22.17
N HIS A 26 34.19 7.89 -21.29
CA HIS A 26 34.53 7.22 -20.05
C HIS A 26 35.00 5.80 -20.37
N GLN A 27 36.29 5.58 -20.15
CA GLN A 27 36.98 4.31 -20.30
C GLN A 27 36.54 3.36 -19.17
N PRO A 28 35.85 2.24 -19.46
CA PRO A 28 35.51 1.26 -18.42
C PRO A 28 36.68 0.30 -18.16
N ASP A 29 36.94 0.11 -16.87
CA ASP A 29 37.90 -0.81 -16.27
C ASP A 29 37.79 -2.26 -16.80
N PRO A 30 38.89 -2.90 -17.25
CA PRO A 30 38.85 -4.24 -17.81
C PRO A 30 39.07 -5.32 -16.75
N HIS A 31 38.31 -5.36 -15.65
CA HIS A 31 38.36 -6.48 -14.71
C HIS A 31 37.00 -6.77 -14.04
N ARG A 32 36.05 -7.32 -14.81
CA ARG A 32 35.04 -8.21 -14.24
C ARG A 32 34.58 -9.24 -15.27
N GLN A 33 35.33 -10.34 -15.34
CA GLN A 33 34.86 -11.58 -15.92
C GLN A 33 33.72 -12.10 -15.03
N SER A 34 32.51 -12.09 -15.55
CA SER A 34 31.38 -12.82 -14.96
C SER A 34 30.56 -13.40 -16.10
N HIS A 35 30.46 -14.72 -16.05
CA HIS A 35 29.93 -15.63 -17.05
C HIS A 35 28.55 -15.20 -17.57
N ARG A 36 28.46 -15.08 -18.90
CA ARG A 36 27.22 -14.90 -19.65
C ARG A 36 26.71 -16.28 -20.10
N PRO A 37 25.57 -16.79 -19.62
CA PRO A 37 24.94 -17.95 -20.22
C PRO A 37 24.29 -17.58 -21.56
N GLN A 38 24.44 -18.49 -22.52
CA GLN A 38 23.89 -18.44 -23.87
C GLN A 38 22.36 -18.31 -23.86
N SER A 39 21.86 -17.31 -24.57
CA SER A 39 20.47 -17.22 -25.01
C SER A 39 20.14 -18.35 -25.98
N GLY A 40 19.35 -19.32 -25.53
CA GLY A 40 18.68 -20.31 -26.37
C GLY A 40 17.58 -19.65 -27.20
N GLN A 41 17.50 -20.05 -28.46
CA GLN A 41 16.50 -19.67 -29.44
C GLN A 41 15.08 -20.02 -28.96
N PHE A 42 14.18 -19.04 -28.90
CA PHE A 42 12.75 -19.29 -28.77
C PHE A 42 12.10 -19.45 -30.14
N GLN A 43 11.63 -20.66 -30.41
CA GLN A 43 10.74 -20.97 -31.52
C GLN A 43 9.36 -20.37 -31.26
N SER A 44 8.83 -19.68 -32.26
CA SER A 44 7.45 -19.21 -32.35
C SER A 44 6.48 -20.40 -32.43
N GLY A 45 5.97 -20.82 -31.28
CA GLY A 45 4.86 -21.78 -31.17
C GLY A 45 3.52 -21.10 -31.42
N GLN A 46 2.77 -21.60 -32.40
CA GLN A 46 1.40 -21.22 -32.71
C GLN A 46 0.47 -21.47 -31.51
N PHE A 47 -0.22 -20.43 -31.05
CA PHE A 47 -1.31 -20.58 -30.09
C PHE A 47 -2.57 -21.08 -30.80
N GLN A 48 -2.94 -22.34 -30.51
CA GLN A 48 -4.24 -22.90 -30.83
C GLN A 48 -5.31 -22.29 -29.91
N SER A 49 -6.35 -21.74 -30.52
CA SER A 49 -7.56 -21.25 -29.88
C SER A 49 -8.33 -22.41 -29.22
N GLY A 50 -8.08 -22.62 -27.92
CA GLY A 50 -8.85 -23.52 -27.08
C GLY A 50 -10.21 -22.90 -26.70
N GLN A 51 -11.27 -23.64 -26.97
CA GLN A 51 -12.65 -23.28 -26.66
C GLN A 51 -12.87 -23.22 -25.13
N PHE A 52 -13.30 -22.07 -24.63
CA PHE A 52 -13.77 -21.93 -23.25
C PHE A 52 -15.17 -22.57 -23.13
N GLN A 53 -15.25 -23.70 -22.43
CA GLN A 53 -16.51 -24.27 -21.99
C GLN A 53 -17.02 -23.48 -20.78
N ALA A 54 -18.19 -22.86 -20.94
CA ALA A 54 -18.91 -22.19 -19.86
C ALA A 54 -19.46 -23.22 -18.85
N SER A 55 -18.74 -23.43 -17.75
CA SER A 55 -19.28 -24.14 -16.58
C SER A 55 -20.26 -23.25 -15.82
N ARG A 56 -21.54 -23.61 -15.88
CA ARG A 56 -22.63 -23.05 -15.06
C ARG A 56 -22.33 -23.28 -13.55
N PRO A 57 -22.47 -22.27 -12.68
CA PRO A 57 -22.44 -22.50 -11.24
C PRO A 57 -23.73 -23.20 -10.80
N ARG A 58 -23.53 -24.30 -10.07
CA ARG A 58 -24.55 -25.17 -9.49
C ARG A 58 -24.99 -24.54 -8.16
N SER A 59 -26.22 -24.00 -8.12
CA SER A 59 -26.86 -23.61 -6.86
C SER A 59 -26.99 -24.83 -5.96
N GLY A 60 -26.37 -24.78 -4.78
CA GLY A 60 -26.42 -25.89 -3.82
C GLY A 60 -25.90 -25.52 -2.43
N GLN A 61 -26.85 -25.31 -1.53
CA GLN A 61 -26.81 -25.68 -0.10
C GLN A 61 -25.79 -24.98 0.82
N LEU A 62 -26.32 -23.98 1.56
CA LEU A 62 -25.80 -23.51 2.84
C LEU A 62 -25.99 -24.59 3.92
N PRO A 63 -24.94 -24.98 4.67
CA PRO A 63 -25.13 -25.74 5.90
C PRO A 63 -25.55 -24.80 7.02
N THR A 64 -26.77 -24.98 7.52
CA THR A 64 -27.21 -24.42 8.81
C THR A 64 -26.44 -25.09 9.94
N ARG A 65 -25.51 -24.37 10.58
CA ARG A 65 -24.81 -24.82 11.79
C ARG A 65 -25.72 -24.62 13.01
N SER A 66 -26.69 -25.52 13.17
CA SER A 66 -27.35 -25.78 14.46
C SER A 66 -26.49 -26.74 15.27
N GLY A 67 -26.03 -26.32 16.45
CA GLY A 67 -25.27 -27.19 17.34
C GLY A 67 -24.65 -26.47 18.52
N ALA A 68 -25.48 -25.87 19.37
CA ALA A 68 -25.08 -25.58 20.74
C ALA A 68 -25.02 -26.91 21.49
N ASN A 69 -23.81 -27.40 21.77
CA ASN A 69 -23.61 -28.52 22.70
C ASN A 69 -23.85 -28.01 24.13
N PRO A 70 -24.77 -28.62 24.91
CA PRO A 70 -24.86 -28.35 26.32
C PRO A 70 -23.61 -28.86 27.04
N LEU A 71 -23.05 -28.03 27.91
CA LEU A 71 -21.97 -28.40 28.83
C LEU A 71 -22.40 -29.58 29.73
N PRO A 72 -21.50 -30.53 30.03
CA PRO A 72 -21.79 -31.59 30.99
C PRO A 72 -21.95 -31.04 32.42
N PRO A 73 -22.76 -31.69 33.28
CA PRO A 73 -22.97 -31.27 34.66
C PRO A 73 -21.70 -31.43 35.51
N VAL A 74 -21.43 -30.42 36.32
CA VAL A 74 -20.36 -30.35 37.33
C VAL A 74 -20.58 -31.47 38.38
N PRO A 75 -19.56 -32.30 38.69
CA PRO A 75 -19.68 -33.30 39.74
C PRO A 75 -19.74 -32.65 41.14
N PRO A 76 -20.45 -33.26 42.10
CA PRO A 76 -20.59 -32.73 43.45
C PRO A 76 -19.26 -32.69 44.21
N ARG A 77 -18.98 -31.55 44.86
CA ARG A 77 -17.87 -31.38 45.80
C ARG A 77 -18.10 -32.27 47.03
N GLU A 78 -17.21 -33.22 47.25
CA GLU A 78 -17.10 -33.93 48.52
C GLU A 78 -16.60 -32.99 49.63
N PRO A 79 -17.19 -33.01 50.84
CA PRO A 79 -16.59 -32.37 52.00
C PRO A 79 -15.41 -33.24 52.50
N ALA A 80 -14.20 -32.70 52.37
CA ALA A 80 -13.01 -33.31 52.94
C ALA A 80 -13.13 -33.38 54.47
N ARG A 81 -12.96 -34.59 54.98
CA ARG A 81 -12.94 -34.94 56.41
C ARG A 81 -11.78 -34.25 57.12
N ASP A 82 -12.13 -33.58 58.21
CA ASP A 82 -11.24 -33.04 59.22
C ASP A 82 -10.75 -34.18 60.11
N ASP A 83 -9.55 -34.70 59.83
CA ASP A 83 -8.85 -35.66 60.68
C ASP A 83 -7.92 -34.91 61.64
N GLY A 84 -8.45 -34.64 62.82
CA GLY A 84 -7.68 -34.14 63.96
C GLY A 84 -6.56 -35.10 64.39
N ARG A 85 -5.32 -34.63 64.26
CA ARG A 85 -4.14 -34.97 65.08
C ARG A 85 -3.27 -33.69 65.09
N GLY A 86 -2.89 -33.06 66.19
CA GLY A 86 -2.52 -33.58 67.49
C GLY A 86 -1.07 -33.20 67.75
N ARG A 87 -0.86 -32.27 68.70
CA ARG A 87 0.36 -32.03 69.50
C ARG A 87 1.56 -31.36 68.81
N GLY A 88 2.13 -30.38 69.50
CA GLY A 88 3.49 -29.89 69.21
C GLY A 88 3.74 -28.44 69.58
N ARG A 89 3.52 -28.08 70.85
CA ARG A 89 3.95 -26.79 71.41
C ARG A 89 5.45 -26.89 71.70
N ASP A 90 6.28 -26.57 70.72
CA ASP A 90 7.71 -26.35 70.95
C ASP A 90 8.05 -24.86 70.82
N GLY A 91 8.06 -24.19 71.97
CA GLY A 91 8.69 -22.90 72.15
C GLY A 91 10.21 -23.04 72.04
N GLY A 92 10.70 -23.15 70.80
CA GLY A 92 12.13 -23.13 70.49
C GLY A 92 12.64 -21.70 70.52
N ARG A 93 13.53 -21.41 71.47
CA ARG A 93 14.33 -20.19 71.50
C ARG A 93 15.01 -20.01 70.15
N THR A 94 14.56 -19.05 69.36
CA THR A 94 15.19 -18.68 68.09
C THR A 94 16.60 -18.21 68.38
N THR A 95 17.58 -19.06 68.08
CA THR A 95 18.97 -18.62 68.07
C THR A 95 19.12 -17.65 66.89
N LYS A 96 19.93 -16.58 67.03
CA LYS A 96 20.15 -15.57 65.97
C LYS A 96 20.49 -16.18 64.60
N ARG A 97 20.97 -17.42 64.57
CA ARG A 97 21.30 -18.16 63.36
C ARG A 97 20.06 -18.57 62.56
N ASP A 98 18.96 -18.90 63.21
CA ASP A 98 17.72 -19.32 62.54
C ASP A 98 17.00 -18.14 61.86
N TRP A 99 17.14 -16.94 62.43
CA TRP A 99 16.63 -15.70 61.82
C TRP A 99 17.34 -15.36 60.51
N ILE A 100 18.67 -15.55 60.45
CA ILE A 100 19.46 -15.31 59.24
C ILE A 100 19.02 -16.26 58.12
N TRP A 101 18.84 -17.54 58.42
CA TRP A 101 18.39 -18.52 57.43
C TRP A 101 16.97 -18.25 56.94
N SER A 102 16.06 -17.77 57.80
CA SER A 102 14.72 -17.33 57.38
C SER A 102 14.76 -16.13 56.44
N VAL A 103 15.63 -15.14 56.69
CA VAL A 103 15.77 -13.97 55.80
C VAL A 103 16.33 -14.38 54.44
N VAL A 104 17.36 -15.25 54.42
CA VAL A 104 17.94 -15.76 53.17
C VAL A 104 16.90 -16.56 52.37
N ALA A 105 16.14 -17.44 53.02
CA ALA A 105 15.09 -18.21 52.36
C ALA A 105 14.00 -17.31 51.76
N PHE A 106 13.61 -16.24 52.48
CA PHE A 106 12.63 -15.27 51.98
C PHE A 106 13.15 -14.49 50.77
N LEU A 107 14.40 -14.03 50.78
CA LEU A 107 14.99 -13.30 49.65
C LEU A 107 15.15 -14.19 48.41
N VAL A 108 15.53 -15.45 48.58
CA VAL A 108 15.59 -16.42 47.48
C VAL A 108 14.19 -16.67 46.91
N ALA A 109 13.19 -16.89 47.77
CA ALA A 109 11.80 -17.06 47.32
C ALA A 109 11.27 -15.82 46.60
N ALA A 110 11.50 -14.62 47.14
CA ALA A 110 11.11 -13.36 46.50
C ALA A 110 11.83 -13.16 45.16
N GLY A 111 13.12 -13.49 45.06
CA GLY A 111 13.88 -13.42 43.81
C GLY A 111 13.35 -14.39 42.75
N VAL A 112 13.03 -15.63 43.13
CA VAL A 112 12.42 -16.62 42.22
C VAL A 112 11.03 -16.19 41.80
N ILE A 113 10.18 -15.71 42.71
CA ILE A 113 8.85 -15.18 42.37
C ILE A 113 8.98 -13.99 41.42
N THR A 114 9.92 -13.07 41.64
CA THR A 114 10.16 -11.91 40.77
C THR A 114 10.66 -12.36 39.40
N ALA A 115 11.56 -13.33 39.32
CA ALA A 115 12.07 -13.87 38.05
C ALA A 115 10.96 -14.59 37.26
N VAL A 116 10.13 -15.38 37.94
CA VAL A 116 8.97 -16.04 37.32
C VAL A 116 7.93 -14.99 36.91
N ALA A 117 7.66 -13.98 37.73
CA ALA A 117 6.75 -12.89 37.38
C ALA A 117 7.27 -12.09 36.18
N LEU A 118 8.57 -11.81 36.08
CA LEU A 118 9.16 -11.18 34.89
C LEU A 118 9.21 -12.11 33.67
N HIS A 119 9.15 -13.43 33.86
CA HIS A 119 9.10 -14.38 32.75
C HIS A 119 7.68 -14.57 32.20
N PHE A 120 6.66 -14.51 33.07
CA PHE A 120 5.24 -14.68 32.69
C PHE A 120 4.47 -13.36 32.53
N PHE A 121 4.93 -12.30 33.18
CA PHE A 121 4.35 -10.94 33.19
C PHE A 121 5.44 -9.87 33.10
N GLY A 122 6.62 -10.22 32.56
CA GLY A 122 7.54 -9.18 32.09
C GLY A 122 6.76 -8.25 31.17
N PRO A 123 7.11 -6.95 31.09
CA PRO A 123 6.43 -6.05 30.18
C PRO A 123 6.43 -6.74 28.83
N ASP A 124 5.25 -7.17 28.37
CA ASP A 124 5.06 -7.74 27.06
C ASP A 124 5.72 -6.71 26.16
N GLY A 125 6.89 -7.10 25.62
CA GLY A 125 7.81 -6.17 25.00
C GLY A 125 6.97 -5.42 24.01
N ALA A 126 6.81 -4.09 24.26
CA ALA A 126 5.78 -3.24 23.69
C ALA A 126 5.41 -3.83 22.35
N GLU A 127 4.29 -4.56 22.31
CA GLU A 127 3.94 -5.34 21.13
C GLU A 127 4.14 -4.36 19.99
N ASP A 128 5.10 -4.64 19.11
CA ASP A 128 5.26 -3.87 17.88
C ASP A 128 3.86 -3.89 17.33
N ALA A 129 3.14 -2.78 17.49
CA ALA A 129 1.78 -2.63 17.06
C ALA A 129 1.94 -2.62 15.55
N GLY A 130 2.02 -3.83 14.99
CA GLY A 130 2.50 -4.08 13.65
C GLY A 130 1.72 -3.13 12.79
N ALA A 131 2.44 -2.24 12.11
CA ALA A 131 1.82 -1.08 11.51
C ALA A 131 0.60 -1.55 10.71
N THR A 132 -0.56 -0.97 11.01
CA THR A 132 -1.81 -1.39 10.42
C THR A 132 -2.18 -0.42 9.30
N TRP A 133 -2.80 -0.94 8.24
CA TRP A 133 -3.42 -0.11 7.21
C TRP A 133 -4.49 0.78 7.83
N ALA A 134 -4.22 2.08 7.91
CA ALA A 134 -5.14 3.09 8.41
C ALA A 134 -4.84 4.45 7.77
N VAL A 135 -5.83 5.34 7.73
CA VAL A 135 -5.62 6.74 7.36
C VAL A 135 -4.64 7.39 8.34
N ASN A 136 -3.67 8.15 7.82
CA ASN A 136 -2.49 8.70 8.51
C ASN A 136 -1.46 7.66 8.99
N ALA A 137 -1.59 6.38 8.64
CA ALA A 137 -0.50 5.43 8.83
C ALA A 137 0.51 5.55 7.68
N CYS A 138 1.75 5.13 7.94
CA CYS A 138 2.79 5.14 6.93
C CYS A 138 2.96 3.78 6.28
N ALA A 139 3.49 3.79 5.06
CA ALA A 139 3.79 2.59 4.30
C ALA A 139 5.09 2.79 3.51
N GLY A 140 5.69 1.67 3.12
CA GLY A 140 6.87 1.64 2.28
C GLY A 140 6.83 0.48 1.30
N PRO A 141 7.61 0.54 0.22
CA PRO A 141 7.68 -0.55 -0.76
C PRO A 141 8.21 -1.82 -0.08
N GLU A 142 7.54 -2.95 -0.29
CA GLU A 142 8.02 -4.28 0.08
C GLU A 142 9.41 -4.51 -0.53
N PRO A 143 10.40 -5.00 0.25
CA PRO A 143 11.72 -5.25 -0.27
C PRO A 143 11.59 -6.37 -1.31
N THR A 144 11.72 -6.01 -2.59
CA THR A 144 11.62 -6.95 -3.69
C THR A 144 12.77 -7.94 -3.60
N GLY A 145 12.48 -9.17 -3.19
CA GLY A 145 13.35 -10.32 -3.38
C GLY A 145 13.41 -10.64 -4.88
N GLY A 146 14.24 -9.88 -5.60
CA GLY A 146 14.60 -9.98 -7.02
C GLY A 146 13.70 -10.86 -7.90
N ASP A 147 12.73 -10.24 -8.57
CA ASP A 147 12.24 -10.59 -9.93
C ASP A 147 11.11 -9.60 -10.30
N ALA A 148 11.50 -8.33 -10.51
CA ALA A 148 10.61 -7.22 -10.89
C ALA A 148 10.13 -7.35 -12.34
N THR A 149 9.23 -8.29 -12.60
CA THR A 149 8.65 -8.49 -13.95
C THR A 149 7.15 -8.29 -14.03
N ASN A 150 6.48 -7.85 -12.95
CA ASN A 150 5.09 -7.38 -12.98
C ASN A 150 4.87 -6.25 -11.95
N GLU A 151 5.28 -5.04 -12.33
CA GLU A 151 4.58 -3.74 -12.25
C GLU A 151 3.36 -3.57 -11.31
N THR A 152 3.46 -3.94 -10.03
CA THR A 152 2.74 -3.25 -8.95
C THR A 152 3.66 -3.29 -7.74
N GLU A 153 4.29 -2.17 -7.42
CA GLU A 153 5.09 -2.06 -6.19
C GLU A 153 4.17 -2.42 -5.03
N ALA A 154 4.37 -3.59 -4.43
CA ALA A 154 3.63 -3.98 -3.25
C ALA A 154 4.10 -3.08 -2.11
N TYR A 155 3.16 -2.45 -1.39
CA TYR A 155 3.48 -1.64 -0.22
C TYR A 155 3.15 -2.43 1.05
N ARG A 156 3.92 -2.19 2.11
CA ARG A 156 3.67 -2.72 3.45
C ARG A 156 3.45 -1.59 4.42
N PRO A 157 2.57 -1.75 5.41
CA PRO A 157 2.42 -0.75 6.45
C PRO A 157 3.68 -0.75 7.32
N LEU A 158 4.14 0.44 7.69
CA LEU A 158 5.34 0.67 8.50
C LEU A 158 5.09 1.74 9.56
N PRO A 159 5.80 1.71 10.70
CA PRO A 159 5.87 2.87 11.59
C PRO A 159 6.36 4.10 10.80
N CYS A 160 5.82 5.28 11.10
CA CYS A 160 6.19 6.50 10.36
C CYS A 160 7.63 6.97 10.61
N ASP A 161 8.26 6.50 11.68
CA ASP A 161 9.68 6.73 12.00
C ASP A 161 10.60 5.66 11.40
N ASP A 162 10.05 4.66 10.70
CA ASP A 162 10.81 3.66 9.98
C ASP A 162 11.50 4.30 8.75
N PRO A 163 12.80 4.09 8.53
CA PRO A 163 13.51 4.67 7.39
C PRO A 163 13.02 4.15 6.03
N ASP A 164 12.34 3.00 5.98
CA ASP A 164 11.73 2.46 4.77
C ASP A 164 10.32 3.00 4.52
N ALA A 165 9.74 3.77 5.45
CA ALA A 165 8.47 4.45 5.23
C ALA A 165 8.66 5.58 4.21
N THR A 166 8.03 5.44 3.04
CA THR A 166 8.14 6.42 1.95
C THR A 166 6.85 7.20 1.73
N VAL A 167 5.71 6.75 2.26
CA VAL A 167 4.42 7.39 2.05
C VAL A 167 3.55 7.43 3.30
N THR A 168 2.66 8.42 3.38
CA THR A 168 1.56 8.51 4.35
C THR A 168 0.23 8.24 3.65
N ILE A 169 -0.59 7.37 4.24
CA ILE A 169 -1.91 7.02 3.69
C ILE A 169 -2.89 8.16 3.94
N LEU A 170 -3.48 8.69 2.89
CA LEU A 170 -4.51 9.72 2.94
C LEU A 170 -5.92 9.13 2.96
N ASP A 171 -6.14 8.05 2.22
CA ASP A 171 -7.46 7.40 2.13
C ASP A 171 -7.33 5.93 1.67
N ILE A 172 -8.33 5.12 2.01
CA ILE A 172 -8.44 3.72 1.61
C ILE A 172 -9.86 3.49 1.09
N GLN A 173 -9.97 3.14 -0.19
CA GLN A 173 -11.24 2.96 -0.87
C GLN A 173 -11.39 1.52 -1.38
N ASP A 174 -12.61 1.01 -1.33
CA ASP A 174 -12.95 -0.24 -2.01
C ASP A 174 -12.99 0.03 -3.52
N ALA A 175 -12.02 -0.51 -4.25
CA ALA A 175 -11.91 -0.27 -5.69
C ALA A 175 -11.45 -1.53 -6.40
N VAL A 176 -12.17 -1.88 -7.46
CA VAL A 176 -11.81 -3.03 -8.30
C VAL A 176 -10.50 -2.75 -9.07
N ARG A 177 -10.19 -1.46 -9.31
CA ARG A 177 -8.98 -0.98 -10.00
C ARG A 177 -8.58 0.42 -9.53
N VAL A 178 -7.29 0.76 -9.58
CA VAL A 178 -6.75 2.06 -9.12
C VAL A 178 -7.22 3.25 -9.96
N GLU A 179 -7.50 3.02 -11.24
CA GLU A 179 -7.88 4.07 -12.19
C GLU A 179 -9.28 4.64 -11.92
N GLN A 180 -10.09 3.95 -11.11
CA GLN A 180 -11.46 4.33 -10.78
C GLN A 180 -11.56 5.07 -9.43
N VAL A 181 -10.43 5.31 -8.77
CA VAL A 181 -10.36 5.86 -7.42
C VAL A 181 -10.31 7.38 -7.49
N HIS A 182 -11.08 8.05 -6.64
CA HIS A 182 -10.99 9.50 -6.45
C HIS A 182 -10.20 9.77 -5.19
N CYS A 183 -8.87 9.92 -5.31
CA CYS A 183 -8.07 10.23 -4.15
C CYS A 183 -8.31 11.68 -3.67
N PRO A 184 -8.20 11.93 -2.35
CA PRO A 184 -8.22 13.29 -1.84
C PRO A 184 -7.06 14.10 -2.44
N ALA A 185 -7.24 15.42 -2.49
CA ALA A 185 -6.21 16.33 -2.98
C ALA A 185 -4.87 16.10 -2.25
N GLY A 186 -3.78 16.02 -3.02
CA GLY A 186 -2.45 15.80 -2.48
C GLY A 186 -2.01 14.35 -2.35
N ALA A 187 -2.77 13.40 -2.90
CA ALA A 187 -2.24 12.05 -3.10
C ALA A 187 -1.19 12.08 -4.22
N ASP A 188 0.01 11.62 -3.91
CA ASP A 188 1.11 11.52 -4.88
C ASP A 188 1.08 10.17 -5.61
N ILE A 189 0.64 9.11 -4.92
CA ILE A 189 0.60 7.75 -5.47
C ILE A 189 -0.71 7.05 -5.13
N VAL A 190 -1.11 6.12 -6.01
CA VAL A 190 -2.24 5.21 -5.80
C VAL A 190 -1.77 3.78 -6.03
N PHE A 191 -2.00 2.89 -5.07
CA PHE A 191 -1.65 1.47 -5.20
C PHE A 191 -2.77 0.57 -4.67
N GLN A 192 -2.73 -0.71 -5.07
CA GLN A 192 -3.68 -1.71 -4.57
C GLN A 192 -3.09 -2.45 -3.39
N LYS A 193 -3.96 -2.78 -2.44
CA LYS A 193 -3.69 -3.79 -1.41
C LYS A 193 -4.78 -4.84 -1.38
N ASP A 194 -4.44 -6.00 -0.84
CA ASP A 194 -5.43 -7.03 -0.56
C ASP A 194 -6.42 -6.51 0.50
N GLY A 195 -7.72 -6.63 0.22
CA GLY A 195 -8.77 -6.39 1.21
C GLY A 195 -8.81 -7.51 2.25
N GLN A 196 -9.33 -7.21 3.44
CA GLN A 196 -9.48 -8.23 4.46
C GLN A 196 -10.52 -9.28 4.09
N ALA A 197 -10.18 -10.54 4.37
CA ALA A 197 -11.10 -11.70 4.36
C ALA A 197 -11.91 -11.91 3.07
N GLY A 198 -11.22 -12.08 1.94
CA GLY A 198 -11.72 -12.92 0.84
C GLY A 198 -12.68 -12.28 -0.14
N GLY A 199 -12.43 -11.06 -0.64
CA GLY A 199 -13.20 -10.66 -1.81
C GLY A 199 -12.82 -9.46 -2.66
N ASN A 200 -12.21 -8.38 -2.16
CA ASN A 200 -11.98 -7.19 -3.00
C ASN A 200 -10.59 -6.59 -2.75
N THR A 201 -9.91 -6.20 -3.82
CA THR A 201 -8.76 -5.29 -3.75
C THR A 201 -9.26 -3.93 -3.22
N GLN A 202 -8.43 -3.28 -2.41
CA GLN A 202 -8.66 -1.92 -1.96
C GLN A 202 -7.59 -1.04 -2.59
N ALA A 203 -7.98 0.14 -3.06
CA ALA A 203 -7.01 1.15 -3.47
C ALA A 203 -6.65 2.03 -2.29
N VAL A 204 -5.38 2.38 -2.23
CA VAL A 204 -4.81 3.25 -1.20
C VAL A 204 -4.31 4.49 -1.88
N CYS A 205 -4.81 5.64 -1.44
CA CYS A 205 -4.32 6.94 -1.82
C CYS A 205 -3.26 7.37 -0.82
N ALA A 206 -2.05 7.65 -1.28
CA ALA A 206 -0.95 7.99 -0.38
C ALA A 206 -0.18 9.22 -0.87
N ARG A 207 0.34 9.98 0.08
CA ARG A 207 1.25 11.11 -0.13
C ARG A 207 2.68 10.65 0.15
N ASN A 208 3.59 10.97 -0.75
CA ASN A 208 5.01 10.76 -0.56
C ASN A 208 5.49 11.54 0.68
N LEU A 209 6.40 10.96 1.45
CA LEU A 209 7.04 11.60 2.59
C LEU A 209 8.23 12.48 2.17
N SER A 210 8.76 12.31 0.96
CA SER A 210 9.79 13.21 0.43
C SER A 210 9.21 14.57 0.05
N ASP A 211 10.01 15.63 0.17
CA ASP A 211 9.61 17.01 -0.13
C ASP A 211 9.12 17.25 -1.58
N ASP A 212 9.53 16.39 -2.53
CA ASP A 212 9.02 16.43 -3.89
C ASP A 212 7.68 15.69 -3.94
N HIS A 213 6.60 16.45 -4.11
CA HIS A 213 5.21 15.96 -4.15
C HIS A 213 4.62 16.16 -5.56
N PRO A 214 4.75 15.17 -6.46
CA PRO A 214 4.14 15.24 -7.79
C PRO A 214 2.61 15.41 -7.79
N GLY A 215 1.93 14.95 -6.73
CA GLY A 215 0.48 15.09 -6.53
C GLY A 215 0.05 16.39 -5.84
N ASP A 216 0.99 17.31 -5.57
CA ASP A 216 0.65 18.66 -5.14
C ASP A 216 0.10 19.49 -6.31
N PRO A 217 -1.01 20.23 -6.11
CA PRO A 217 -1.63 21.03 -7.16
C PRO A 217 -0.66 21.91 -7.94
N GLY A 218 -0.42 21.52 -9.20
CA GLY A 218 0.38 22.27 -10.17
C GLY A 218 1.85 21.88 -10.27
N ASN A 219 2.31 20.85 -9.56
CA ASN A 219 3.66 20.31 -9.73
C ASN A 219 3.74 19.26 -10.85
N GLY A 220 2.63 18.57 -11.14
CA GLY A 220 2.51 17.60 -12.23
C GLY A 220 3.09 16.23 -11.90
N GLY A 221 2.56 15.19 -12.55
CA GLY A 221 3.04 13.81 -12.45
C GLY A 221 2.27 12.93 -11.47
N GLY A 222 1.15 13.42 -10.92
CA GLY A 222 0.27 12.70 -10.03
C GLY A 222 -1.04 12.23 -10.70
N GLN A 223 -2.06 12.04 -9.87
CA GLN A 223 -3.43 11.94 -10.34
C GLN A 223 -3.97 13.37 -10.49
N LEU A 224 -4.56 13.68 -11.64
CA LEU A 224 -5.15 14.99 -11.87
C LEU A 224 -6.20 15.33 -10.80
N VAL A 225 -5.98 16.45 -10.10
CA VAL A 225 -6.89 17.04 -9.11
C VAL A 225 -7.19 18.51 -9.43
N THR A 226 -8.14 19.09 -8.70
CA THR A 226 -8.43 20.51 -8.85
C THR A 226 -7.25 21.35 -8.36
N GLY A 227 -6.82 22.30 -9.18
CA GLY A 227 -5.65 23.14 -8.94
C GLY A 227 -4.43 22.78 -9.78
N ASP A 228 -4.40 21.56 -10.36
CA ASP A 228 -3.37 21.16 -11.32
C ASP A 228 -3.45 21.92 -12.62
N CYS A 229 -2.47 21.71 -13.50
CA CYS A 229 -2.54 22.19 -14.86
C CYS A 229 -2.47 21.03 -15.84
N VAL A 230 -3.14 21.21 -16.97
CA VAL A 230 -3.10 20.29 -18.10
C VAL A 230 -2.66 20.99 -19.37
N ASP A 231 -2.13 20.21 -20.30
CA ASP A 231 -1.87 20.66 -21.67
C ASP A 231 -3.15 20.72 -22.54
N GLU A 232 -2.98 20.80 -23.86
CA GLU A 232 -4.10 20.83 -24.79
C GLU A 232 -4.87 19.51 -24.87
N ASP A 233 -4.19 18.38 -24.62
CA ASP A 233 -4.71 17.02 -24.69
C ASP A 233 -5.32 16.55 -23.36
N GLY A 234 -5.18 17.34 -22.29
CA GLY A 234 -5.68 17.00 -20.97
C GLY A 234 -4.71 16.15 -20.15
N THR A 235 -3.44 16.09 -20.57
CA THR A 235 -2.37 15.46 -19.81
C THR A 235 -1.91 16.41 -18.71
N GLU A 236 -1.74 15.87 -17.50
CA GLU A 236 -1.23 16.64 -16.37
C GLU A 236 0.20 17.11 -16.62
N VAL A 237 0.45 18.39 -16.36
CA VAL A 237 1.77 19.02 -16.49
C VAL A 237 1.99 20.00 -15.35
N ALA A 238 3.25 20.30 -15.04
CA ALA A 238 3.56 21.37 -14.10
C ALA A 238 2.94 22.70 -14.58
N CYS A 239 2.31 23.46 -13.69
CA CYS A 239 1.69 24.76 -14.02
C CYS A 239 2.70 25.81 -14.50
N SER A 240 4.00 25.62 -14.23
CA SER A 240 5.06 26.45 -14.80
C SER A 240 5.33 26.16 -16.29
N SER A 241 4.74 25.10 -16.85
CA SER A 241 4.90 24.73 -18.26
C SER A 241 4.18 25.72 -19.17
N ASN A 242 4.77 25.98 -20.33
CA ASN A 242 4.14 26.87 -21.31
C ASN A 242 2.87 26.25 -21.88
N GLY A 243 1.78 27.02 -21.91
CA GLY A 243 0.48 26.55 -22.40
C GLY A 243 -0.32 25.73 -21.39
N ALA A 244 0.17 25.56 -20.17
CA ALA A 244 -0.54 24.87 -19.10
C ALA A 244 -1.83 25.63 -18.71
N ARG A 245 -2.95 24.92 -18.65
CA ARG A 245 -4.27 25.47 -18.27
C ARG A 245 -4.70 24.89 -16.94
N LYS A 246 -5.10 25.75 -16.01
CA LYS A 246 -5.41 25.35 -14.63
C LYS A 246 -6.75 24.62 -14.55
N VAL A 247 -6.78 23.48 -13.88
CA VAL A 247 -7.98 22.71 -13.57
C VAL A 247 -8.73 23.35 -12.40
N THR A 248 -10.01 23.62 -12.63
CA THR A 248 -10.95 24.19 -11.64
C THR A 248 -12.02 23.20 -11.21
N GLY A 249 -12.17 22.10 -11.94
CA GLY A 249 -13.07 21.01 -11.60
C GLY A 249 -12.88 19.80 -12.50
N LEU A 250 -13.21 18.63 -11.98
CA LEU A 250 -13.19 17.35 -12.68
C LEU A 250 -14.60 16.76 -12.58
N ILE A 251 -15.19 16.48 -13.73
CA ILE A 251 -16.61 16.15 -13.82
C ILE A 251 -16.81 14.73 -14.33
N VAL A 252 -17.74 14.03 -13.70
CA VAL A 252 -18.27 12.74 -14.15
C VAL A 252 -19.71 12.92 -14.61
N GLY A 253 -20.05 12.35 -15.77
CA GLY A 253 -21.40 12.36 -16.32
C GLY A 253 -21.89 13.77 -16.66
N SER A 254 -23.15 14.05 -16.33
CA SER A 254 -23.87 15.26 -16.76
C SER A 254 -23.75 16.46 -15.81
N SER A 255 -22.76 16.46 -14.90
CA SER A 255 -22.60 17.55 -13.93
C SER A 255 -22.06 18.81 -14.62
N GLU A 256 -22.35 20.00 -14.09
CA GLU A 256 -21.86 21.25 -14.65
C GLU A 256 -20.53 21.67 -14.02
N CYS A 257 -19.70 22.37 -14.80
CA CYS A 257 -18.47 22.96 -14.29
C CYS A 257 -18.75 24.07 -13.27
N PRO A 258 -17.88 24.25 -12.25
CA PRO A 258 -18.06 25.30 -11.26
C PRO A 258 -17.98 26.71 -11.86
N ASP A 259 -18.59 27.67 -11.18
CA ASP A 259 -18.58 29.08 -11.58
C ASP A 259 -17.13 29.61 -11.71
N GLY A 260 -16.88 30.40 -12.75
CA GLY A 260 -15.54 30.91 -13.05
C GLY A 260 -14.69 30.03 -13.97
N THR A 261 -15.21 28.88 -14.39
CA THR A 261 -14.65 28.08 -15.49
C THR A 261 -14.66 28.91 -16.79
N LYS A 262 -13.51 28.99 -17.47
CA LYS A 262 -13.35 29.72 -18.74
C LYS A 262 -13.47 28.82 -19.96
N ASP A 263 -13.05 27.56 -19.82
CA ASP A 263 -13.01 26.59 -20.90
C ASP A 263 -13.30 25.17 -20.38
N LYS A 264 -13.65 24.24 -21.27
CA LYS A 264 -13.93 22.84 -20.94
C LYS A 264 -13.20 21.93 -21.92
N LEU A 265 -12.56 20.90 -21.38
CA LEU A 265 -11.97 19.83 -22.17
C LEU A 265 -12.77 18.56 -21.96
N GLU A 266 -13.56 18.19 -22.97
CA GLU A 266 -14.34 16.95 -22.99
C GLU A 266 -13.45 15.81 -23.48
N LEU A 267 -13.13 14.87 -22.60
CA LEU A 267 -12.32 13.70 -22.91
C LEU A 267 -13.19 12.49 -23.30
N GLY A 268 -14.48 12.53 -22.95
CA GLY A 268 -15.39 11.41 -23.07
C GLY A 268 -15.18 10.35 -22.00
N PHE A 269 -15.96 9.27 -22.06
CA PHE A 269 -15.84 8.16 -21.13
C PHE A 269 -14.61 7.31 -21.47
N ASP A 270 -13.72 7.15 -20.49
CA ASP A 270 -12.61 6.22 -20.52
C ASP A 270 -12.66 5.36 -19.27
N ALA A 271 -12.66 4.03 -19.42
CA ALA A 271 -12.71 3.11 -18.30
C ALA A 271 -11.45 3.17 -17.40
N ALA A 272 -10.35 3.77 -17.91
CA ALA A 272 -9.12 4.04 -17.19
C ALA A 272 -9.06 5.46 -16.60
N ARG A 273 -10.17 6.22 -16.62
CA ARG A 273 -10.22 7.58 -16.08
C ARG A 273 -11.47 7.78 -15.24
N SER A 274 -11.33 8.50 -14.15
CA SER A 274 -12.41 8.75 -13.19
C SER A 274 -13.20 10.03 -13.47
N TYR A 275 -13.00 10.66 -14.64
CA TYR A 275 -13.68 11.88 -15.09
C TYR A 275 -13.80 11.92 -16.63
N GLU A 276 -14.82 12.60 -17.12
CA GLU A 276 -15.14 12.71 -18.56
C GLU A 276 -14.91 14.13 -19.09
N THR A 277 -14.85 15.12 -18.20
CA THR A 277 -14.65 16.53 -18.55
C THR A 277 -13.77 17.22 -17.52
N ILE A 278 -12.80 18.00 -18.01
CA ILE A 278 -11.94 18.87 -17.22
C ILE A 278 -12.42 20.31 -17.39
N CYS A 279 -12.76 20.96 -16.28
CA CYS A 279 -13.14 22.37 -16.25
C CYS A 279 -11.89 23.22 -16.07
N LEU A 280 -11.62 24.12 -17.00
CA LEU A 280 -10.39 24.89 -17.06
C LEU A 280 -10.64 26.36 -16.66
N GLY A 281 -9.85 26.81 -15.69
CA GLY A 281 -9.64 28.21 -15.38
C GLY A 281 -8.51 28.79 -16.24
N GLY A 282 -8.17 30.05 -15.98
CA GLY A 282 -6.98 30.65 -16.57
C GLY A 282 -6.52 31.81 -15.75
#